data_AF-X6MME8-F1
#
_entry.id   AF-X6MME8-F1
#
_cell.length_a   1.000
_cell.length_b   1.000
_cell.length_c   1.000
_cell.angle_alpha   90.00
_cell.angle_beta   90.00
_cell.angle_gamma   90.00
#
_symmetry.space_group_name_H-M   'P 1'
#
loop_
_entity.id
_entity.type
_entity.pdbx_description
1 polymer ?
#
loop_
_entity_poly.entity_id
_entity_poly.type
_entity_poly.pdbx_seq_one_letter_code
_entity_poly.pdbx_strand_id
1 'polypeptide(L)'
;NNNNNISFNMLSEMSILCGDWLQINESKEPSIIIQYYRDSVKYQPKFEKSFFKLATYMDILWQRSLTYVYIFYTKQSQKYKHSLQENQHYIGGSDKNPIDMNCLDFKHSIEGIPWEYLIHENIISQLSELLLQYMQSLQYGHIHLFQTLPRILTLWFDYGNILNYTYLMQQNSLNKKKNLIMVIF
;
A
#
# COMPACT_ATOMS: atom_id res chain seq x y z
N ASN A 1 16.18 -12.18 34.31
CA ASN A 1 15.07 -12.24 33.32
C ASN A 1 14.17 -11.01 33.31
N ASN A 2 13.65 -10.51 34.43
CA ASN A 2 12.74 -9.35 34.40
C ASN A 2 13.39 -8.03 33.93
N ASN A 3 14.64 -7.75 34.31
CA ASN A 3 15.32 -6.52 33.91
C ASN A 3 15.57 -6.43 32.39
N ASN A 4 15.87 -7.57 31.75
CA ASN A 4 16.05 -7.62 30.30
C ASN A 4 14.73 -7.39 29.57
N ASN A 5 13.62 -7.91 30.09
CA ASN A 5 12.30 -7.66 29.50
C ASN A 5 11.89 -6.19 29.63
N ILE A 6 12.20 -5.55 30.77
CA ILE A 6 11.94 -4.11 30.96
C ILE A 6 12.77 -3.29 29.96
N SER A 7 14.06 -3.62 29.76
CA SER A 7 14.89 -2.91 28.79
C SER A 7 14.40 -3.11 27.35
N PHE A 8 13.96 -4.31 26.97
CA PHE A 8 13.40 -4.55 25.64
C PHE A 8 12.06 -3.83 25.42
N ASN A 9 11.20 -3.76 26.43
CA ASN A 9 9.95 -2.99 26.35
C ASN A 9 10.24 -1.49 26.15
N MET A 10 11.19 -0.94 26.92
CA MET A 10 11.61 0.46 26.76
C MET A 10 12.22 0.72 25.38
N LEU A 11 13.05 -0.19 24.87
CA LEU A 11 13.64 -0.07 23.52
C LEU A 11 12.57 -0.09 22.44
N SER A 12 11.57 -0.97 22.55
CA SER A 12 10.43 -1.02 21.62
C SER A 12 9.66 0.30 21.58
N GLU A 13 9.28 0.82 22.75
CA GLU A 13 8.57 2.11 22.85
C GLU A 13 9.40 3.28 22.34
N MET A 14 10.70 3.31 22.64
CA MET A 14 11.61 4.33 22.12
C MET A 14 11.70 4.28 20.59
N SER A 15 11.78 3.07 20.00
CA SER A 15 11.77 2.92 18.54
C SER A 15 10.46 3.41 17.91
N ILE A 16 9.30 3.13 18.53
CA ILE A 16 8.01 3.66 18.08
C ILE A 16 7.99 5.19 18.13
N LEU A 17 8.43 5.79 19.24
CA LEU A 17 8.45 7.24 19.41
C LEU A 17 9.39 7.93 18.41
N CYS A 18 10.57 7.35 18.17
CA CYS A 18 11.48 7.82 17.13
C CYS A 18 10.83 7.74 15.73
N GLY A 19 10.13 6.65 15.43
CA GLY A 19 9.36 6.49 14.20
C GLY A 19 8.29 7.57 14.03
N ASP A 20 7.47 7.77 15.06
CA ASP A 20 6.40 8.78 15.07
C ASP A 20 6.97 10.20 14.87
N TRP A 21 8.06 10.55 15.56
CA TRP A 21 8.70 11.86 15.44
C TRP A 21 9.29 12.09 14.04
N LEU A 22 9.96 11.07 13.48
CA LEU A 22 10.51 11.15 12.12
C LEU A 22 9.42 11.25 11.05
N GLN A 23 8.31 10.55 11.26
CA GLN A 23 7.14 10.61 10.39
C GLN A 23 6.54 12.01 10.36
N ILE A 24 6.36 12.65 11.52
CA ILE A 24 5.78 14.01 11.62
C ILE A 24 6.65 15.05 10.91
N ASN A 25 7.98 14.92 11.02
CA ASN A 25 8.90 15.89 10.45
C ASN A 25 9.18 15.71 8.96
N GLU A 26 8.68 14.63 8.34
CA GLU A 26 8.96 14.22 6.95
C GLU A 26 10.45 14.26 6.55
N SER A 27 11.34 14.23 7.54
CA SER A 27 12.73 14.65 7.36
C SER A 27 13.64 13.54 6.82
N LYS A 28 13.18 12.28 6.83
CA LYS A 28 13.96 11.10 6.45
C LYS A 28 13.24 10.21 5.43
N GLU A 29 14.03 9.39 4.75
CA GLU A 29 13.56 8.40 3.79
C GLU A 29 12.61 7.37 4.45
N PRO A 30 11.50 6.98 3.79
CA PRO A 30 10.53 6.02 4.34
C PRO A 30 11.13 4.68 4.80
N SER A 31 12.21 4.23 4.16
CA SER A 31 12.93 3.01 4.51
C SER A 31 13.48 3.04 5.94
N ILE A 32 14.00 4.19 6.37
CA ILE A 32 14.55 4.38 7.72
C ILE A 32 13.42 4.33 8.77
N ILE A 33 12.27 4.95 8.47
CA ILE A 33 11.12 4.97 9.38
C ILE A 33 10.54 3.55 9.53
N ILE A 34 10.42 2.79 8.43
CA ILE A 34 10.04 1.37 8.46
C ILE A 34 10.99 0.57 9.35
N GLN A 35 12.30 0.83 9.27
CA GLN A 35 13.28 0.09 10.07
C GLN A 35 13.06 0.30 11.57
N TYR A 36 12.79 1.53 12.02
CA TYR A 36 12.47 1.78 13.43
C TYR A 36 11.24 1.01 13.90
N TYR A 37 10.19 0.96 13.08
CA TYR A 37 8.99 0.18 13.41
C TYR A 37 9.27 -1.34 13.40
N ARG A 38 10.06 -1.85 12.46
CA ARG A 38 10.50 -3.26 12.43
C ARG A 38 11.37 -3.62 13.63
N ASP A 39 12.25 -2.72 14.05
CA ASP A 39 13.07 -2.90 15.25
C ASP A 39 12.18 -2.99 16.49
N SER A 40 11.12 -2.19 16.59
CA SER A 40 10.15 -2.29 17.69
C SER A 40 9.48 -3.67 17.77
N VAL A 41 9.10 -4.24 16.62
CA VAL A 41 8.54 -5.61 16.54
C VAL A 41 9.58 -6.65 16.95
N LYS A 42 10.84 -6.45 16.58
CA LYS A 42 11.95 -7.34 16.96
C LYS A 42 12.20 -7.35 18.47
N TYR A 43 12.12 -6.19 19.12
CA TYR A 43 12.26 -6.09 20.57
C TYR A 43 11.07 -6.69 21.32
N GLN A 44 9.85 -6.56 20.78
CA GLN A 44 8.64 -7.10 21.41
C GLN A 44 7.68 -7.76 20.38
N PRO A 45 7.87 -9.06 20.07
CA PRO A 45 7.16 -9.74 18.97
C PRO A 45 5.68 -10.05 19.24
N LYS A 46 5.19 -9.77 20.46
CA LYS A 46 3.78 -9.95 20.86
C LYS A 46 3.10 -8.63 21.20
N PHE A 47 3.67 -7.50 20.79
CA PHE A 47 3.14 -6.19 21.12
C PHE A 47 2.24 -5.65 20.02
N GLU A 48 0.94 -5.57 20.28
CA GLU A 48 -0.07 -5.06 19.33
C GLU A 48 0.34 -3.71 18.72
N LYS A 49 0.76 -2.76 19.56
CA LYS A 49 1.04 -1.38 19.16
C LYS A 49 2.15 -1.28 18.11
N SER A 50 3.20 -2.11 18.21
CA SER A 50 4.29 -2.16 17.23
C SER A 50 3.79 -2.55 15.85
N PHE A 51 3.00 -3.63 15.77
CA PHE A 51 2.41 -4.09 14.51
C PHE A 51 1.43 -3.08 13.94
N PHE A 52 0.58 -2.50 14.79
CA PHE A 52 -0.40 -1.50 14.38
C PHE A 52 0.29 -0.25 13.79
N LYS A 53 1.30 0.28 14.47
CA LYS A 53 2.07 1.44 14.00
C LYS A 53 2.78 1.17 12.68
N LEU A 54 3.45 0.01 12.57
CA LEU A 54 4.07 -0.43 11.32
C LEU A 54 3.05 -0.51 10.17
N ALA A 55 1.91 -1.15 10.41
CA ALA A 55 0.85 -1.32 9.42
C ALA A 55 0.29 0.04 8.97
N THR A 56 -0.02 0.93 9.92
CA THR A 56 -0.54 2.27 9.59
C THR A 56 0.43 3.10 8.76
N TYR A 57 1.72 3.01 9.04
CA TYR A 57 2.71 3.74 8.25
C TYR A 57 2.87 3.16 6.85
N MET A 58 2.93 1.82 6.75
CA MET A 58 2.94 1.13 5.45
C MET A 58 1.71 1.48 4.61
N ASP A 59 0.55 1.64 5.26
CA ASP A 59 -0.70 2.01 4.59
C ASP A 59 -0.64 3.41 3.97
N ILE A 60 -0.11 4.37 4.72
CA ILE A 60 0.12 5.73 4.20
C ILE A 60 1.07 5.70 3.00
N LEU A 61 2.17 4.94 3.07
CA LEU A 61 3.12 4.82 1.97
C LEU A 61 2.48 4.17 0.74
N TRP A 62 1.72 3.11 0.96
CA TRP A 62 1.04 2.37 -0.09
C TRP A 62 -0.01 3.25 -0.79
N GLN A 63 -0.86 3.94 -0.05
CA GLN A 63 -1.82 4.90 -0.61
C GLN A 63 -1.14 6.03 -1.40
N ARG A 64 0.00 6.53 -0.89
CA ARG A 64 0.78 7.55 -1.60
C ARG A 64 1.35 7.00 -2.91
N SER A 65 1.85 5.76 -2.91
CA SER A 65 2.30 5.08 -4.13
C SER A 65 1.17 4.94 -5.16
N LEU A 66 -0.03 4.53 -4.73
CA LEU A 66 -1.21 4.44 -5.58
C LEU A 66 -1.60 5.80 -6.17
N THR A 67 -1.50 6.85 -5.35
CA THR A 67 -1.83 8.21 -5.79
C THR A 67 -0.86 8.70 -6.86
N TYR A 68 0.44 8.43 -6.71
CA TYR A 68 1.42 8.74 -7.76
C TYR A 68 1.13 8.01 -9.07
N VAL A 69 0.81 6.73 -8.98
CA VAL A 69 0.44 5.88 -10.12
C VAL A 69 -0.81 6.43 -10.82
N TYR A 70 -1.84 6.81 -10.06
CA TYR A 70 -3.05 7.43 -10.59
C TYR A 70 -2.76 8.76 -11.31
N ILE A 71 -2.00 9.66 -10.69
CA ILE A 71 -1.62 10.95 -11.29
C ILE A 71 -0.81 10.74 -12.58
N PHE A 72 0.05 9.72 -12.62
CA PHE A 72 0.79 9.38 -13.83
C PHE A 72 -0.16 8.97 -14.97
N TYR A 73 -1.16 8.13 -14.72
CA TYR A 73 -2.15 7.74 -15.74
C TYR A 73 -3.02 8.89 -16.21
N THR A 74 -3.48 9.74 -15.30
CA THR A 74 -4.32 10.89 -15.68
C THR A 74 -3.53 11.85 -16.58
N LYS A 75 -2.25 12.11 -16.28
CA LYS A 75 -1.36 12.89 -17.16
C LYS A 75 -1.15 12.22 -18.51
N GLN A 76 -0.95 10.89 -18.53
CA GLN A 76 -0.72 10.15 -19.77
C GLN A 76 -1.99 10.16 -20.66
N SER A 77 -3.17 9.89 -20.09
CA SER A 77 -4.45 9.95 -20.81
C SER A 77 -4.82 11.35 -21.29
N GLN A 78 -4.48 12.40 -20.53
CA GLN A 78 -4.63 13.80 -20.97
C GLN A 78 -3.73 14.12 -22.16
N LYS A 79 -2.48 13.61 -22.19
CA LYS A 79 -1.58 13.76 -23.34
C LYS A 79 -2.16 13.13 -24.61
N TYR A 80 -2.76 11.95 -24.49
CA TYR A 80 -3.47 11.31 -25.61
C TYR A 80 -4.70 12.12 -26.06
N LYS A 81 -5.49 12.68 -25.14
CA LYS A 81 -6.64 13.56 -25.47
C LYS A 81 -6.21 14.86 -26.16
N HIS A 82 -5.12 15.49 -25.72
CA HIS A 82 -4.56 16.68 -26.36
C HIS A 82 -4.05 16.38 -27.79
N SER A 83 -3.42 15.22 -28.01
CA SER A 83 -3.01 14.77 -29.36
C SER A 83 -4.19 14.40 -30.28
N LEU A 84 -5.34 14.05 -29.71
CA LEU A 84 -6.59 13.80 -30.46
C LEU A 84 -7.31 15.11 -30.82
N GLN A 85 -7.24 16.15 -29.97
CA GLN A 85 -7.83 17.46 -30.24
C GLN A 85 -7.05 18.28 -31.27
N GLU A 86 -5.73 18.16 -31.35
CA GLU A 86 -4.94 18.76 -32.44
C GLU A 86 -5.28 18.15 -33.81
N ASN A 87 -5.80 16.93 -33.85
CA ASN A 87 -6.30 16.28 -35.07
C ASN A 87 -7.80 16.55 -35.35
N GLN A 88 -8.49 17.30 -34.48
CA GLN A 88 -9.90 17.67 -34.63
C GLN A 88 -10.13 19.17 -34.82
N HIS A 89 -9.11 19.92 -35.25
CA HIS A 89 -9.29 21.30 -35.73
C HIS A 89 -9.92 21.35 -37.14
N TYR A 90 -10.98 20.58 -37.36
CA TYR A 90 -12.06 20.89 -38.28
C TYR A 90 -13.37 20.54 -37.57
N ILE A 91 -14.26 21.54 -37.48
CA ILE A 91 -15.61 21.57 -36.91
C ILE A 91 -15.65 21.90 -35.40
N GLY A 92 -16.16 23.11 -35.10
CA GLY A 92 -16.13 23.75 -33.79
C GLY A 92 -17.40 23.64 -32.95
N GLY A 93 -17.43 24.40 -31.85
CA GLY A 93 -18.67 24.85 -31.20
C GLY A 93 -18.85 24.49 -29.72
N SER A 94 -18.77 25.54 -28.90
CA SER A 94 -19.51 25.83 -27.65
C SER A 94 -19.36 25.00 -26.37
N ASP A 95 -18.97 25.76 -25.34
CA ASP A 95 -19.53 25.82 -23.97
C ASP A 95 -19.53 24.58 -23.08
N LYS A 96 -18.52 24.45 -22.20
CA LYS A 96 -18.70 23.93 -20.82
C LYS A 96 -17.75 24.63 -19.83
N ASN A 97 -18.36 25.26 -18.83
CA ASN A 97 -17.72 25.87 -17.66
C ASN A 97 -16.80 24.88 -16.91
N PRO A 98 -15.71 25.36 -16.29
CA PRO A 98 -14.84 24.52 -15.46
C PRO A 98 -15.61 24.03 -14.23
N ILE A 99 -15.68 22.72 -14.08
CA ILE A 99 -16.27 22.06 -12.91
C ILE A 99 -15.41 22.38 -11.70
N ASP A 100 -16.05 22.91 -10.65
CA ASP A 100 -15.49 23.19 -9.34
C ASP A 100 -14.71 21.98 -8.79
N MET A 101 -13.41 22.21 -8.58
CA MET A 101 -12.46 21.25 -8.01
C MET A 101 -12.54 21.31 -6.48
N ASN A 102 -13.66 20.90 -5.88
CA ASN A 102 -13.77 20.79 -4.42
C ASN A 102 -14.82 19.75 -4.00
N CYS A 103 -14.49 18.47 -4.17
CA CYS A 103 -14.79 17.38 -3.22
C CYS A 103 -14.04 16.11 -3.67
N LEU A 104 -12.92 15.79 -3.00
CA LEU A 104 -12.18 14.56 -3.24
C LEU A 104 -12.80 13.43 -2.41
N ASP A 105 -13.96 12.95 -2.86
CA ASP A 105 -14.46 11.63 -2.48
C ASP A 105 -13.59 10.56 -3.18
N PHE A 106 -12.47 10.24 -2.54
CA PHE A 106 -11.44 9.31 -3.03
C PHE A 106 -12.01 7.90 -3.36
N LYS A 107 -13.17 7.56 -2.80
CA LYS A 107 -13.82 6.26 -2.96
C LYS A 107 -14.37 5.99 -4.37
N HIS A 108 -14.63 7.04 -5.17
CA HIS A 108 -15.13 6.90 -6.55
C HIS A 108 -14.05 7.06 -7.64
N SER A 109 -12.78 7.32 -7.30
CA SER A 109 -11.72 7.56 -8.29
C SER A 109 -10.91 6.33 -8.71
N ILE A 110 -11.10 5.17 -8.06
CA ILE A 110 -10.33 3.94 -8.38
C ILE A 110 -11.09 3.01 -9.34
N GLU A 111 -12.38 3.25 -9.59
CA GLU A 111 -13.21 2.47 -10.55
C GLU A 111 -12.75 2.57 -12.02
N GLY A 112 -11.71 3.36 -12.32
CA GLY A 112 -11.22 3.59 -13.69
C GLY A 112 -9.74 3.26 -13.94
N ILE A 113 -8.99 2.77 -12.97
CA ILE A 113 -7.57 2.42 -13.19
C ILE A 113 -7.50 0.96 -13.65
N PRO A 114 -7.02 0.65 -14.87
CA PRO A 114 -6.79 -0.72 -15.27
C PRO A 114 -5.79 -1.37 -14.30
N TRP A 115 -6.19 -2.47 -13.66
CA TRP A 115 -5.34 -3.20 -12.70
C TRP A 115 -4.02 -3.69 -13.31
N GLU A 116 -3.94 -3.76 -14.64
CA GLU A 116 -2.73 -4.01 -15.45
C GLU A 116 -1.55 -3.11 -15.08
N TYR A 117 -1.85 -1.92 -14.58
CA TYR A 117 -0.88 -0.91 -14.20
C TYR A 117 -0.52 -0.90 -12.71
N LEU A 118 -1.30 -1.62 -11.90
CA LEU A 118 -1.01 -1.87 -10.49
C LEU A 118 -0.05 -3.06 -10.31
N ILE A 119 0.30 -3.76 -11.39
CA ILE A 119 1.22 -4.91 -11.42
C ILE A 119 2.70 -4.49 -11.30
N HIS A 120 3.00 -3.29 -10.79
CA HIS A 120 4.36 -3.05 -10.31
C HIS A 120 4.59 -3.96 -9.10
N GLU A 121 5.51 -4.94 -9.23
CA GLU A 121 5.73 -6.02 -8.24
C GLU A 121 5.83 -5.51 -6.79
N ASN A 122 6.37 -4.30 -6.60
CA ASN A 122 6.56 -3.67 -5.30
C ASN A 122 5.24 -3.25 -4.60
N ILE A 123 4.21 -2.83 -5.34
CA ILE A 123 2.95 -2.33 -4.75
C ILE A 123 2.12 -3.49 -4.17
N ILE A 124 2.14 -4.63 -4.86
CA ILE A 124 1.41 -5.83 -4.45
C ILE A 124 2.10 -6.49 -3.26
N SER A 125 3.44 -6.59 -3.27
CA SER A 125 4.18 -7.11 -2.13
C SER A 125 3.93 -6.26 -0.89
N GLN A 126 3.92 -4.93 -1.03
CA GLN A 126 3.60 -4.00 0.06
C GLN A 126 2.18 -4.21 0.60
N LEU A 127 1.17 -4.39 -0.27
CA LEU A 127 -0.20 -4.67 0.16
C LEU A 127 -0.30 -5.97 0.97
N SER A 128 0.37 -7.03 0.51
CA SER A 128 0.37 -8.32 1.22
C SER A 128 1.06 -8.24 2.58
N GLU A 129 2.20 -7.54 2.66
CA GLU A 129 2.93 -7.31 3.91
C GLU A 129 2.07 -6.48 4.88
N LEU A 130 1.43 -5.42 4.38
CA LEU A 130 0.55 -4.55 5.15
C LEU A 130 -0.63 -5.31 5.77
N LEU A 131 -1.32 -6.14 4.97
CA LEU A 131 -2.43 -6.95 5.47
C LEU A 131 -1.96 -7.90 6.58
N LEU A 132 -0.78 -8.51 6.40
CA LEU A 132 -0.17 -9.36 7.41
C LEU A 132 0.12 -8.60 8.71
N GLN A 133 0.69 -7.39 8.64
CA GLN A 133 0.98 -6.59 9.83
C GLN A 133 -0.30 -6.21 10.60
N TYR A 134 -1.37 -5.85 9.89
CA TYR A 134 -2.67 -5.58 10.52
C TYR A 134 -3.31 -6.84 11.13
N MET A 135 -3.18 -7.99 10.49
CA MET A 135 -3.65 -9.26 11.08
C MET A 135 -2.84 -9.63 12.33
N GLN A 136 -1.52 -9.39 12.32
CA GLN A 136 -0.65 -9.61 13.48
C GLN A 136 -1.01 -8.68 14.64
N SER A 137 -1.34 -7.40 14.38
CA SER A 137 -1.80 -6.51 15.46
C SER A 137 -3.08 -7.04 16.10
N LEU A 138 -4.05 -7.51 15.30
CA LEU A 138 -5.29 -8.10 15.80
C LEU A 138 -5.10 -9.39 16.59
N GLN A 139 -4.08 -10.19 16.23
CA GLN A 139 -3.79 -11.43 16.94
C GLN A 139 -3.31 -11.16 18.37
N TYR A 140 -2.55 -10.09 18.59
CA TYR A 140 -1.90 -9.81 19.87
C TYR A 140 -2.67 -8.85 20.78
N GLY A 141 -3.65 -8.12 20.25
CA GLY A 141 -4.52 -7.29 21.08
C GLY A 141 -5.70 -6.69 20.32
N HIS A 142 -6.53 -5.95 21.04
CA HIS A 142 -7.83 -5.48 20.58
C HIS A 142 -8.03 -3.98 20.79
N ILE A 143 -7.00 -3.25 21.23
CA ILE A 143 -7.09 -1.81 21.48
C ILE A 143 -7.43 -1.08 20.17
N HIS A 144 -6.88 -1.55 19.06
CA HIS A 144 -7.11 -0.99 17.73
C HIS A 144 -8.04 -1.82 16.85
N LEU A 145 -8.83 -2.74 17.44
CA LEU A 145 -9.72 -3.66 16.72
C LEU A 145 -10.70 -2.91 15.80
N PHE A 146 -11.39 -1.90 16.34
CA PHE A 146 -12.40 -1.14 15.60
C PHE A 146 -11.82 -0.24 14.50
N GLN A 147 -10.53 0.05 14.55
CA GLN A 147 -9.84 0.80 13.50
C GLN A 147 -9.30 -0.14 12.42
N THR A 148 -8.68 -1.25 12.87
CA THR A 148 -7.97 -2.19 12.01
C THR A 148 -8.92 -3.07 11.21
N LEU A 149 -9.97 -3.60 11.84
CA LEU A 149 -10.85 -4.58 11.20
C LEU A 149 -11.60 -3.99 9.99
N PRO A 150 -12.26 -2.81 10.06
CA PRO A 150 -12.91 -2.23 8.90
C PRO A 150 -11.91 -1.89 7.78
N ARG A 151 -10.69 -1.49 8.16
CA ARG A 151 -9.63 -1.16 7.21
C ARG A 151 -9.14 -2.40 6.44
N ILE A 152 -8.85 -3.50 7.14
CA ILE A 152 -8.50 -4.79 6.52
C ILE A 152 -9.60 -5.22 5.55
N LEU A 153 -10.86 -5.18 5.99
CA LEU A 153 -12.00 -5.59 5.16
C LEU A 153 -12.11 -4.74 3.89
N THR A 154 -11.92 -3.42 4.02
CA THR A 154 -11.93 -2.51 2.87
C THR A 154 -10.79 -2.84 1.90
N LEU A 155 -9.57 -2.99 2.39
CA LEU A 155 -8.40 -3.31 1.56
C LEU A 155 -8.55 -4.68 0.87
N TRP A 156 -9.08 -5.67 1.59
CA TRP A 156 -9.32 -6.99 1.02
C TRP A 156 -10.43 -6.96 -0.04
N PHE A 157 -11.51 -6.22 0.20
CA PHE A 157 -12.61 -6.11 -0.76
C PHE A 157 -12.18 -5.37 -2.04
N ASP A 158 -11.49 -4.24 -1.90
CA ASP A 158 -11.09 -3.39 -3.01
C ASP A 158 -9.96 -4.02 -3.85
N TYR A 159 -9.02 -4.73 -3.22
CA TYR A 159 -7.78 -5.19 -3.87
C TYR A 159 -7.56 -6.70 -3.83
N GLY A 160 -8.47 -7.47 -3.24
CA GLY A 160 -8.34 -8.94 -3.10
C GLY A 160 -8.24 -9.67 -4.43
N ASN A 161 -8.92 -9.18 -5.47
CA ASN A 161 -8.83 -9.74 -6.82
C ASN A 161 -7.39 -9.64 -7.37
N ILE A 162 -6.71 -8.51 -7.13
CA ILE A 162 -5.33 -8.28 -7.59
C ILE A 162 -4.38 -9.28 -6.91
N LEU A 163 -4.54 -9.51 -5.61
CA LEU A 163 -3.77 -10.50 -4.85
C LEU A 163 -3.99 -11.93 -5.39
N ASN A 164 -5.21 -12.27 -5.78
CA ASN A 164 -5.51 -13.58 -6.36
C ASN A 164 -4.89 -13.75 -7.75
N TYR A 165 -4.98 -12.72 -8.61
CA TYR A 165 -4.36 -12.77 -9.94
C TYR A 165 -2.84 -12.95 -9.86
N THR A 166 -2.16 -12.26 -8.94
CA THR A 166 -0.70 -12.38 -8.80
C THR A 166 -0.29 -13.75 -8.28
N TYR A 167 -1.05 -14.31 -7.34
CA TYR A 167 -0.84 -15.68 -6.86
C TYR A 167 -0.97 -16.70 -7.99
N LEU A 168 -2.00 -16.58 -8.83
CA LEU A 168 -2.22 -17.45 -9.98
C LEU A 168 -1.10 -17.32 -11.02
N MET A 169 -0.63 -16.10 -11.29
CA MET A 169 0.50 -15.87 -12.20
C MET A 169 1.81 -16.49 -11.67
N GLN A 170 2.06 -16.37 -10.35
CA GLN A 170 3.23 -16.97 -9.72
C GLN A 170 3.18 -18.51 -9.80
N GLN A 171 2.03 -19.13 -9.53
CA GLN A 171 1.86 -20.58 -9.65
C GLN A 171 2.03 -21.08 -11.09
N ASN A 172 1.49 -20.38 -12.08
CA ASN A 172 1.63 -20.77 -13.48
C ASN A 172 3.09 -20.71 -13.94
N SER A 173 3.86 -19.72 -13.48
CA SER A 173 5.31 -19.64 -13.75
C SER A 173 6.08 -20.81 -13.12
N LEU A 174 5.70 -21.21 -11.89
CA LEU A 174 6.31 -22.33 -11.17
C LEU A 174 5.97 -23.67 -11.82
N ASN A 175 4.72 -23.85 -12.26
CA ASN A 175 4.30 -25.06 -12.97
C ASN A 175 4.97 -25.17 -14.34
N LYS A 176 5.16 -24.05 -15.05
CA LYS A 176 5.93 -24.02 -16.30
C LYS A 176 7.40 -24.39 -16.08
N LYS A 177 8.03 -23.91 -15.01
CA LYS A 177 9.40 -24.32 -14.61
C LYS A 177 9.48 -25.79 -14.23
N LYS A 178 8.51 -26.32 -13.48
CA LYS A 178 8.44 -27.75 -13.11
C LYS A 178 8.28 -28.64 -14.34
N ASN A 179 7.43 -28.25 -15.29
CA ASN A 179 7.26 -28.98 -16.55
C ASN A 179 8.52 -28.91 -17.42
N LEU A 180 9.23 -27.78 -17.44
CA LEU A 180 10.53 -27.68 -18.13
C LEU A 180 11.58 -28.60 -17.50
N ILE A 181 11.63 -28.70 -16.17
CA ILE A 181 12.55 -29.61 -15.48
C ILE A 181 12.18 -31.07 -15.77
N MET A 182 10.89 -31.43 -15.80
CA MET A 182 10.44 -32.79 -16.17
C MET A 182 10.67 -33.16 -17.64
N VAL A 183 10.82 -32.21 -18.55
CA VAL A 183 11.11 -32.48 -19.98
C VAL A 183 12.62 -32.61 -20.24
N ILE A 184 13.46 -32.17 -19.30
CA ILE A 184 14.93 -32.23 -19.41
C ILE A 184 15.51 -33.52 -18.78
N PHE A 185 14.69 -34.30 -18.05
CA PHE A 185 15.04 -35.62 -17.50
C PHE A 185 14.24 -36.72 -18.21
#